data_AF-A0A956WI86-F1
#
_entry.id   AF-A0A956WI86-F1
#
_cell.length_a   1.000
_cell.length_b   1.000
_cell.length_c   1.000
_cell.angle_alpha   90.00
_cell.angle_beta   90.00
_cell.angle_gamma   90.00
#
_symmetry.space_group_name_H-M   'P 1'
#
loop_
_entity.id
_entity.type
_entity.pdbx_description
1 polymer ?
#
loop_
_entity_poly.entity_id
_entity_poly.type
_entity_poly.pdbx_seq_one_letter_code
_entity_poly.pdbx_strand_id
1 'polypeptide(L)'
;MSLSAPEAVSAPASEDIALLETLVSIQSLSDQEGPAVAWLCQEMERRGFRTRIDEAGNAIGEIGAGPKRVVLLGHIDTVPGQIPVRIEDGVLWGRGAVDAKGPLATFAAAAALAA
;
A
#
# COMPACT_ATOMS: atom_id res chain seq x y z
N MET A 1 -1.48 34.89 -4.58
CA MET A 1 -0.80 33.58 -4.55
C MET A 1 -1.32 32.77 -5.73
N SER A 2 -0.50 32.60 -6.76
CA SER A 2 -0.85 31.76 -7.91
C SER A 2 -0.50 30.33 -7.54
N LEU A 3 -1.50 29.47 -7.37
CA LEU A 3 -1.27 28.02 -7.34
C LEU A 3 -0.96 27.63 -8.78
N SER A 4 0.29 27.24 -9.05
CA SER A 4 0.64 26.57 -10.31
C SER A 4 -0.23 25.33 -10.44
N ALA A 5 -0.63 25.00 -11.69
CA ALA A 5 -1.30 23.73 -11.96
C ALA A 5 -0.46 22.58 -11.37
N PRO A 6 -1.09 21.54 -10.79
CA PRO A 6 -0.34 20.38 -10.35
C PRO A 6 0.47 19.85 -11.54
N GLU A 7 1.75 19.58 -11.33
CA GLU A 7 2.56 18.86 -12.32
C GLU A 7 1.81 17.59 -12.72
N ALA A 8 1.86 17.28 -14.01
CA ALA A 8 1.25 16.06 -14.52
C ALA A 8 1.80 14.87 -13.71
N VAL A 9 0.91 14.16 -13.02
CA VAL A 9 1.29 12.94 -12.28
C VAL A 9 1.83 11.97 -13.32
N SER A 10 3.12 11.67 -13.26
CA SER A 10 3.74 10.67 -14.12
C SER A 10 3.05 9.32 -13.90
N ALA A 11 3.03 8.46 -14.92
CA ALA A 11 2.55 7.11 -14.75
C ALA A 11 3.25 6.43 -13.55
N PRO A 12 2.54 5.61 -12.75
CA PRO A 12 3.13 4.94 -11.61
C PRO A 12 4.28 4.04 -12.07
N ALA A 13 5.33 3.94 -11.24
CA ALA A 13 6.45 3.05 -11.53
C ALA A 13 5.99 1.60 -11.57
N SER A 14 6.62 0.76 -12.41
CA SER A 14 6.27 -0.66 -12.53
C SER A 14 6.35 -1.40 -11.19
N GLU A 15 7.27 -0.99 -10.30
CA GLU A 15 7.44 -1.55 -8.97
C GLU A 15 6.29 -1.22 -8.01
N ASP A 16 5.61 -0.09 -8.21
CA ASP A 16 4.45 0.32 -7.40
C ASP A 16 3.17 -0.37 -7.88
N ILE A 17 3.06 -0.61 -9.19
CA ILE A 17 2.02 -1.48 -9.75
C ILE A 17 2.20 -2.90 -9.20
N ALA A 18 3.43 -3.43 -9.21
CA ALA A 18 3.74 -4.77 -8.69
C ALA A 18 3.49 -4.89 -7.17
N LEU A 19 3.76 -3.83 -6.40
CA LEU A 19 3.40 -3.74 -4.97
C LEU A 19 1.89 -3.95 -4.79
N LEU A 20 1.07 -3.20 -5.53
CA LEU A 20 -0.38 -3.29 -5.41
C LEU A 20 -0.91 -4.64 -5.92
N GLU A 21 -0.44 -5.11 -7.08
CA GLU A 21 -0.86 -6.37 -7.68
C GLU A 21 -0.60 -7.56 -6.74
N THR A 22 0.60 -7.59 -6.13
CA THR A 22 0.94 -8.64 -5.17
C THR A 22 0.08 -8.54 -3.91
N LEU A 23 -0.09 -7.33 -3.35
CA LEU A 23 -0.91 -7.13 -2.16
C LEU A 23 -2.37 -7.57 -2.38
N VAL A 24 -2.92 -7.25 -3.55
CA VAL A 24 -4.29 -7.64 -3.96
C VAL A 24 -4.41 -9.15 -4.19
N SER A 25 -3.33 -9.82 -4.58
CA SER A 25 -3.28 -11.28 -4.77
C SER A 25 -3.31 -12.07 -3.45
N ILE A 26 -2.96 -11.44 -2.33
CA ILE A 26 -3.00 -12.06 -1.01
C ILE A 26 -4.40 -11.86 -0.42
N GLN A 27 -5.15 -12.93 -0.15
CA GLN A 27 -6.43 -12.80 0.54
C GLN A 27 -6.21 -12.27 1.98
N SER A 28 -6.97 -11.23 2.35
CA SER A 28 -7.00 -10.66 3.70
C SER A 28 -8.43 -10.30 4.06
N LEU A 29 -9.19 -11.28 4.53
CA LEU A 29 -10.50 -11.01 5.13
C LEU A 29 -10.29 -10.32 6.47
N SER A 30 -11.29 -9.57 6.94
CA SER A 30 -11.28 -9.06 8.31
C SER A 30 -11.04 -10.21 9.30
N ASP A 31 -10.15 -9.97 10.27
CA ASP A 31 -9.61 -10.91 11.26
C ASP A 31 -8.71 -12.04 10.70
N GLN A 32 -8.34 -11.98 9.40
CA GLN A 32 -7.49 -12.96 8.71
C GLN A 32 -6.40 -12.27 7.87
N GLU A 33 -5.88 -11.14 8.34
CA GLU A 33 -4.97 -10.26 7.61
C GLU A 33 -3.51 -10.70 7.67
N GLY A 34 -3.16 -11.60 8.59
CA GLY A 34 -1.78 -11.98 8.95
C GLY A 34 -0.83 -12.18 7.76
N PRO A 35 -1.18 -12.96 6.72
CA PRO A 35 -0.33 -13.13 5.55
C PRO A 35 -0.07 -11.83 4.77
N ALA A 36 -1.09 -10.99 4.59
CA ALA A 36 -0.96 -9.71 3.89
C ALA A 36 -0.16 -8.70 4.71
N VAL A 37 -0.37 -8.67 6.03
CA VAL A 37 0.38 -7.83 6.99
C VAL A 37 1.86 -8.20 6.97
N ALA A 38 2.18 -9.49 7.11
CA ALA A 38 3.56 -9.96 7.13
C ALA A 38 4.29 -9.65 5.82
N TRP A 39 3.61 -9.84 4.69
CA TRP A 39 4.15 -9.50 3.38
C TRP A 39 4.37 -7.99 3.23
N LEU A 40 3.38 -7.16 3.60
CA LEU A 40 3.50 -5.70 3.47
C LEU A 40 4.64 -5.15 4.34
N CYS A 41 4.84 -5.67 5.56
CA CYS A 41 5.99 -5.31 6.38
C CYS A 41 7.32 -5.66 5.70
N GLN A 42 7.47 -6.86 5.14
CA GLN A 42 8.70 -7.22 4.42
C GLN A 42 8.94 -6.31 3.22
N GLU A 43 7.89 -5.98 2.46
CA GLU A 43 8.02 -5.12 1.30
C GLU A 43 8.35 -3.66 1.69
N MET A 44 7.74 -3.14 2.77
CA MET A 44 8.12 -1.84 3.34
C MET A 44 9.58 -1.86 3.84
N GLU A 45 10.04 -2.93 4.49
CA GLU A 45 11.43 -3.05 4.95
C GLU A 45 12.43 -3.01 3.78
N ARG A 46 12.12 -3.70 2.67
CA ARG A 46 12.91 -3.63 1.43
C ARG A 46 12.99 -2.22 0.84
N ARG A 47 12.00 -1.38 1.12
CA ARG A 47 11.92 0.03 0.71
C ARG A 47 12.50 1.00 1.75
N GLY A 48 13.18 0.49 2.78
CA GLY A 48 13.90 1.31 3.77
C GLY A 48 13.07 1.75 4.98
N PHE A 49 11.87 1.22 5.17
CA PHE A 49 11.08 1.46 6.37
C PHE A 49 11.62 0.63 7.54
N ARG A 50 11.53 1.19 8.75
CA ARG A 50 11.57 0.38 9.97
C ARG A 50 10.17 -0.16 10.22
N THR A 51 10.01 -1.48 10.17
CA THR A 51 8.69 -2.11 10.21
C THR A 51 8.46 -2.92 11.48
N ARG A 52 7.21 -3.00 11.92
CA ARG A 52 6.76 -3.93 12.97
C ARG A 52 5.30 -4.31 12.72
N ILE A 53 4.91 -5.43 13.32
CA ILE A 53 3.50 -5.80 13.50
C ILE A 53 3.17 -5.49 14.96
N ASP A 54 2.11 -4.72 15.22
CA ASP A 54 1.70 -4.39 16.59
C ASP A 54 0.84 -5.50 17.22
N GLU A 55 0.40 -5.29 18.46
CA GLU A 55 -0.39 -6.26 19.22
C GLU A 55 -1.78 -6.51 18.61
N ALA A 56 -2.30 -5.58 17.82
CA ALA A 56 -3.56 -5.73 17.10
C ALA A 56 -3.39 -6.38 15.72
N GLY A 57 -2.14 -6.67 15.31
CA GLY A 57 -1.84 -7.26 14.01
C GLY A 57 -1.70 -6.24 12.88
N ASN A 58 -1.58 -4.95 13.17
CA ASN A 58 -1.41 -3.93 12.13
C ASN A 58 0.01 -3.95 11.54
N ALA A 59 0.11 -3.79 10.22
CA ALA A 59 1.38 -3.49 9.57
C ALA A 59 1.75 -2.02 9.82
N ILE A 60 2.86 -1.77 10.53
CA ILE A 60 3.39 -0.42 10.78
C ILE A 60 4.74 -0.29 10.10
N GLY A 61 4.89 0.74 9.26
CA GLY A 61 6.17 1.17 8.68
C GLY A 61 6.48 2.62 9.06
N GLU A 62 7.72 2.88 9.49
CA GLU A 62 8.23 4.22 9.79
C GLU A 62 9.43 4.55 8.92
N ILE A 63 9.40 5.71 8.25
CA ILE A 63 10.49 6.21 7.42
C ILE A 63 10.73 7.71 7.68
N GLY A 64 11.97 8.16 7.49
CA GLY A 64 12.42 9.53 7.80
C GLY A 64 12.84 9.74 9.28
N ALA A 65 13.38 10.93 9.57
CA ALA A 65 13.96 11.29 10.88
C ALA A 65 13.59 12.71 11.36
N GLY A 66 12.57 13.33 10.75
CA GLY A 66 12.15 14.69 11.09
C GLY A 66 11.47 14.81 12.46
N PRO A 67 11.38 16.02 13.03
CA PRO A 67 10.78 16.26 14.35
C PRO A 67 9.24 16.21 14.34
N LYS A 68 8.61 16.25 13.15
CA LYS A 68 7.15 16.14 12.97
C LYS A 68 6.81 14.74 12.49
N ARG A 69 5.70 14.19 12.99
CA ARG A 69 5.16 12.89 12.56
C ARG A 69 3.89 13.10 11.75
N VAL A 70 3.81 12.43 10.61
CA VAL A 70 2.61 12.33 9.77
C VAL A 70 2.21 10.87 9.73
N VAL A 71 0.93 10.57 9.92
CA VAL A 71 0.40 9.20 9.86
C VAL A 71 -0.45 9.07 8.61
N LEU A 72 -0.11 8.10 7.77
CA LEU A 72 -0.93 7.66 6.65
C LEU A 72 -1.66 6.40 7.08
N LEU A 73 -2.92 6.53 7.50
CA LEU A 73 -3.71 5.44 8.08
C LEU A 73 -4.64 4.85 7.01
N GLY A 74 -4.36 3.61 6.59
CA GLY A 74 -5.23 2.80 5.74
C GLY A 74 -5.69 1.52 6.45
N HIS A 75 -6.36 0.64 5.74
CA HIS A 75 -6.67 -0.71 6.19
C HIS A 75 -6.33 -1.73 5.10
N ILE A 76 -6.02 -2.95 5.51
CA ILE A 76 -5.50 -4.02 4.65
C ILE A 76 -6.51 -5.15 4.45
N ASP A 77 -7.50 -5.23 5.33
CA ASP A 77 -8.58 -6.19 5.26
C ASP A 77 -9.55 -5.84 4.13
N THR A 78 -10.33 -6.83 3.74
CA THR A 78 -11.25 -6.74 2.63
C THR A 78 -12.49 -7.58 2.90
N VAL A 79 -13.60 -7.22 2.28
CA VAL A 79 -14.82 -8.03 2.32
C VAL A 79 -14.65 -9.37 1.60
N PRO A 80 -15.47 -10.39 1.92
CA PRO A 80 -15.48 -11.67 1.20
C PRO A 80 -15.76 -11.55 -0.30
N GLY A 81 -15.46 -12.65 -1.01
CA GLY A 81 -15.65 -12.78 -2.44
C GLY A 81 -14.36 -12.52 -3.21
N GLN A 82 -13.97 -13.50 -4.01
CA GLN A 82 -12.76 -13.44 -4.82
C GLN A 82 -13.04 -12.81 -6.17
N ILE A 83 -12.19 -11.85 -6.53
CA ILE A 83 -12.14 -11.25 -7.86
C ILE A 83 -10.79 -11.68 -8.46
N PRO A 84 -10.76 -12.37 -9.61
CA PRO A 84 -9.51 -12.80 -10.23
C PRO A 84 -8.56 -11.61 -10.46
N VAL A 85 -7.35 -11.72 -9.92
CA VAL A 85 -6.32 -10.70 -10.09
C VAL A 85 -5.78 -10.77 -11.51
N ARG A 86 -5.88 -9.66 -12.23
CA ARG A 86 -5.35 -9.50 -13.59
C ARG A 86 -5.21 -8.03 -13.93
N ILE A 87 -4.25 -7.73 -14.80
CA ILE A 87 -4.17 -6.43 -15.47
C ILE A 87 -4.69 -6.64 -16.90
N GLU A 88 -5.72 -5.89 -17.26
CA GLU A 88 -6.38 -5.96 -18.57
C GLU A 88 -6.63 -4.53 -19.05
N ASP A 89 -6.14 -4.19 -20.25
CA ASP A 89 -6.23 -2.84 -20.84
C ASP A 89 -5.79 -1.70 -19.90
N GLY A 90 -4.72 -1.94 -19.12
CA GLY A 90 -4.17 -0.97 -18.17
C GLY A 90 -4.97 -0.85 -16.86
N VAL A 91 -5.94 -1.74 -16.62
CA VAL A 91 -6.75 -1.77 -15.40
C VAL A 91 -6.39 -2.99 -14.56
N LEU A 92 -5.97 -2.76 -13.31
CA LEU A 92 -5.81 -3.83 -12.32
C LEU A 92 -7.16 -4.17 -11.70
N TRP A 93 -7.57 -5.43 -11.86
CA TRP A 93 -8.73 -6.00 -11.21
C TRP A 93 -8.32 -6.83 -10.00
N GLY A 94 -9.10 -6.76 -8.92
CA GLY A 94 -8.92 -7.63 -7.75
C GLY A 94 -9.55 -7.06 -6.49
N ARG A 95 -9.79 -7.93 -5.51
CA ARG A 95 -10.38 -7.54 -4.22
C ARG A 95 -9.38 -6.67 -3.45
N GLY A 96 -9.80 -5.47 -3.07
CA GLY A 96 -8.93 -4.51 -2.39
C GLY A 96 -8.27 -3.48 -3.31
N ALA A 97 -8.33 -3.65 -4.64
CA ALA A 97 -7.68 -2.74 -5.58
C ALA A 97 -8.10 -1.27 -5.37
N VAL A 98 -9.38 -1.04 -5.04
CA VAL A 98 -9.90 0.28 -4.65
C VAL A 98 -10.01 0.40 -3.13
N ASP A 99 -10.61 -0.60 -2.46
CA ASP A 99 -10.95 -0.54 -1.03
C ASP A 99 -10.30 -1.69 -0.22
N ALA A 100 -9.17 -1.46 0.45
CA ALA A 100 -8.35 -0.23 0.36
C ALA A 100 -6.85 -0.49 0.17
N LYS A 101 -6.49 -1.64 -0.43
CA LYS A 101 -5.11 -1.97 -0.76
C LYS A 101 -4.48 -1.00 -1.76
N GLY A 102 -5.26 -0.45 -2.70
CA GLY A 102 -4.82 0.61 -3.61
C GLY A 102 -4.28 1.84 -2.86
N PRO A 103 -5.13 2.52 -2.07
CA PRO A 103 -4.70 3.60 -1.18
C PRO A 103 -3.53 3.23 -0.26
N LEU A 104 -3.57 2.05 0.36
CA LEU A 104 -2.51 1.60 1.28
C LEU A 104 -1.16 1.40 0.57
N ALA A 105 -1.15 0.78 -0.61
CA ALA A 105 0.06 0.63 -1.43
C ALA A 105 0.61 2.00 -1.86
N THR A 106 -0.29 2.93 -2.21
CA THR A 106 0.10 4.31 -2.56
C THR A 106 0.79 5.02 -1.40
N PHE A 107 0.33 4.83 -0.16
CA PHE A 107 0.98 5.39 1.02
C PHE A 107 2.41 4.87 1.18
N ALA A 108 2.62 3.56 1.06
CA ALA A 108 3.95 2.97 1.18
C ALA A 108 4.88 3.46 0.05
N ALA A 109 4.41 3.46 -1.20
CA ALA A 109 5.19 3.93 -2.35
C ALA A 109 5.57 5.41 -2.23
N ALA A 110 4.60 6.28 -1.96
CA ALA A 110 4.83 7.72 -1.85
C ALA A 110 5.76 8.08 -0.67
N ALA A 111 5.60 7.41 0.47
CA ALA A 111 6.48 7.63 1.61
C ALA A 111 7.92 7.14 1.36
N ALA A 112 8.10 6.05 0.59
CA ALA A 112 9.41 5.58 0.17
C ALA A 112 10.14 6.61 -0.73
N LEU A 113 9.39 7.22 -1.68
CA LEU A 113 9.93 8.21 -2.61
C LEU A 113 10.29 9.54 -1.94
N ALA A 114 9.63 9.89 -0.84
CA ALA A 114 9.82 11.16 -0.14
C ALA A 114 10.92 11.14 0.94
N ALA A 115 11.53 9.98 1.19
CA ALA A 115 12.47 9.75 2.29
C ALA A 115 13.94 10.03 1.95
#